data_AF-A0A2K3KC41-F1
#
_entry.id   AF-A0A2K3KC41-F1
#
_cell.length_a   1.000
_cell.length_b   1.000
_cell.length_c   1.000
_cell.angle_alpha   90.00
_cell.angle_beta   90.00
_cell.angle_gamma   90.00
#
_symmetry.space_group_name_H-M   'P 1'
#
loop_
_entity.id
_entity.type
_entity.pdbx_description
1 polymer ?
#
loop_
_entity_poly.entity_id
_entity_poly.type
_entity_poly.pdbx_seq_one_letter_code
_entity_poly.pdbx_strand_id
1 'polypeptide(L)'
;SEDYASSKWCLNELAKIMECTKTNKKQIAFPIFYHVDPADVRHQRNSYEEAMIAHEKRFGKDSEKIKAWTAALSKVADLKGHHIHTGTPYVY
;
A
#
# COMPACT_ATOMS: atom_id res chain seq x y z
N SER A 1 -0.46 6.12 -4.47
CA SER A 1 -1.27 7.32 -4.72
C SER A 1 -2.27 7.48 -3.62
N GLU A 2 -2.75 8.69 -3.40
CA GLU A 2 -3.60 9.06 -2.25
C GLU A 2 -4.85 8.15 -2.14
N ASP A 3 -5.50 7.88 -3.27
CA ASP A 3 -6.73 7.07 -3.29
C ASP A 3 -6.51 5.56 -3.34
N TYR A 4 -5.27 5.07 -3.41
CA TYR A 4 -4.98 3.65 -3.63
C TYR A 4 -5.66 2.75 -2.58
N ALA A 5 -5.64 3.16 -1.32
CA ALA A 5 -6.25 2.40 -0.22
C ALA A 5 -7.77 2.44 -0.21
N SER A 6 -8.42 3.40 -0.88
CA SER A 6 -9.88 3.42 -1.01
C SER A 6 -10.40 2.23 -1.82
N SER A 7 -9.60 1.74 -2.77
CA SER A 7 -9.95 0.63 -3.63
C SER A 7 -9.67 -0.72 -2.95
N LYS A 8 -10.75 -1.41 -2.57
CA LYS A 8 -10.69 -2.81 -2.13
C LYS A 8 -9.91 -3.70 -3.11
N TRP A 9 -10.06 -3.45 -4.41
CA TRP A 9 -9.39 -4.26 -5.43
C TRP A 9 -7.88 -4.06 -5.38
N CYS A 10 -7.42 -2.80 -5.30
CA CYS A 10 -6.01 -2.47 -5.17
C CYS A 10 -5.40 -3.08 -3.90
N LEU A 11 -6.10 -3.05 -2.76
CA LEU A 11 -5.62 -3.67 -1.53
C LEU A 11 -5.54 -5.19 -1.60
N ASN A 12 -6.51 -5.84 -2.26
CA ASN A 12 -6.46 -7.28 -2.50
C ASN A 12 -5.28 -7.67 -3.40
N GLU A 13 -5.07 -6.90 -4.48
CA GLU A 13 -3.96 -7.12 -5.40
C GLU A 13 -2.62 -6.93 -4.68
N LEU A 14 -2.46 -5.87 -3.89
CA LEU A 14 -1.27 -5.63 -3.09
C LEU A 14 -0.99 -6.79 -2.13
N ALA A 15 -2.00 -7.26 -1.39
CA ALA A 15 -1.83 -8.40 -0.50
C ALA A 15 -1.37 -9.64 -1.26
N LYS A 16 -1.89 -9.87 -2.48
CA LYS A 16 -1.47 -11.01 -3.31
C LYS A 16 -0.04 -10.86 -3.82
N ILE A 17 0.36 -9.67 -4.27
CA ILE A 17 1.74 -9.38 -4.68
C ILE A 17 2.71 -9.65 -3.52
N MET A 18 2.38 -9.18 -2.31
CA MET A 18 3.22 -9.38 -1.13
C MET A 18 3.29 -10.84 -0.67
N GLU A 19 2.23 -11.62 -0.89
CA GLU A 19 2.26 -13.08 -0.67
C GLU A 19 3.16 -13.79 -1.69
N CYS A 20 3.03 -13.42 -2.97
CA CYS A 20 3.81 -13.98 -4.07
C CYS A 20 5.31 -13.68 -3.92
N THR A 21 5.71 -12.46 -3.58
CA THR A 21 7.12 -12.11 -3.35
C THR A 21 7.71 -12.81 -2.12
N LYS A 22 6.90 -13.10 -1.10
CA LYS A 22 7.33 -13.88 0.06
C LYS A 22 7.58 -15.35 -0.29
N THR A 23 6.74 -15.94 -1.14
CA THR A 23 6.80 -17.37 -1.48
C THR A 23 7.75 -17.67 -2.65
N ASN A 24 7.92 -16.73 -3.58
CA ASN A 24 8.78 -16.86 -4.74
C ASN A 24 9.90 -15.80 -4.73
N LYS A 25 11.10 -16.21 -4.33
CA LYS A 25 12.30 -15.33 -4.24
C LYS A 25 12.74 -14.73 -5.59
N LYS A 26 12.21 -15.19 -6.73
CA LYS A 26 12.48 -14.61 -8.05
C LYS A 26 11.57 -13.43 -8.40
N GLN A 27 10.46 -13.26 -7.69
CA GLN A 27 9.56 -12.13 -7.90
C GLN A 27 9.96 -10.96 -7.00
N ILE A 28 10.09 -9.78 -7.61
CA ILE A 28 10.44 -8.54 -6.92
C ILE A 28 9.28 -7.58 -7.11
N ALA A 29 8.77 -7.03 -6.00
CA ALA A 29 7.85 -5.89 -6.03
C ALA A 29 8.67 -4.60 -5.95
N PHE A 30 8.32 -3.63 -6.78
CA PHE A 30 8.97 -2.32 -6.81
C PHE A 30 7.90 -1.23 -6.69
N PRO A 31 7.69 -0.66 -5.49
CA PRO A 31 6.64 0.34 -5.28
C PRO A 31 6.96 1.68 -5.94
N ILE A 32 5.92 2.30 -6.49
CA ILE A 32 5.91 3.70 -6.91
C ILE A 32 4.99 4.47 -5.96
N PHE A 33 5.59 5.31 -5.12
CA PHE A 33 4.88 6.20 -4.21
C PHE A 33 4.56 7.48 -4.98
N TYR A 34 3.39 7.51 -5.59
CA TYR A 34 2.93 8.64 -6.40
C TYR A 34 2.17 9.65 -5.53
N HIS A 35 2.76 10.82 -5.30
CA HIS A 35 2.25 11.90 -4.44
C HIS A 35 1.79 11.44 -3.06
N VAL A 36 2.49 10.47 -2.46
CA VAL A 36 2.19 9.97 -1.11
C VAL A 36 3.49 9.68 -0.38
N ASP A 37 3.59 10.10 0.87
CA ASP A 37 4.75 9.74 1.69
C ASP A 37 4.74 8.22 1.97
N PRO A 38 5.83 7.48 1.68
CA PRO A 38 5.96 6.09 2.10
C PRO A 38 5.68 5.86 3.59
N ALA A 39 5.96 6.82 4.46
CA ALA A 39 5.63 6.76 5.89
C ALA A 39 4.12 6.73 6.14
N ASP A 40 3.35 7.49 5.37
CA ASP A 40 1.89 7.48 5.44
C ASP A 40 1.32 6.16 4.94
N VAL A 41 1.92 5.57 3.91
CA VAL A 41 1.57 4.20 3.46
C VAL A 41 1.93 3.18 4.54
N ARG A 42 3.12 3.29 5.15
CA ARG A 42 3.64 2.34 6.15
C ARG A 42 2.78 2.28 7.40
N HIS A 43 2.34 3.45 7.86
CA HIS A 43 1.59 3.62 9.11
C HIS A 43 0.10 3.90 8.89
N GLN A 44 -0.36 3.82 7.64
CA GLN A 44 -1.73 4.09 7.21
C GLN A 44 -2.27 5.41 7.78
N ARG A 45 -1.56 6.52 7.50
CA ARG A 45 -1.92 7.88 7.93
C ARG A 45 -2.56 8.67 6.78
N ASN A 46 -3.13 9.84 7.09
CA ASN A 46 -3.73 10.74 6.12
C ASN A 46 -4.82 10.00 5.30
N SER A 47 -4.79 10.08 3.96
CA SER A 47 -5.80 9.42 3.12
C SER A 47 -5.89 7.90 3.34
N TYR A 48 -4.80 7.25 3.74
CA TYR A 48 -4.79 5.83 4.04
C TYR A 48 -5.52 5.51 5.35
N GLU A 49 -5.49 6.39 6.34
CA GLU A 49 -6.22 6.22 7.61
C GLU A 49 -7.72 6.21 7.35
N GLU A 50 -8.21 7.22 6.63
CA GLU A 50 -9.63 7.38 6.31
C GLU A 50 -10.16 6.17 5.51
N ALA A 51 -9.38 5.73 4.51
CA ALA A 51 -9.71 4.56 3.72
C ALA A 51 -9.76 3.28 4.57
N MET A 52 -8.78 3.08 5.46
CA MET A 52 -8.75 1.90 6.32
C MET A 52 -9.91 1.90 7.32
N ILE A 53 -10.24 3.03 7.95
CA ILE A 53 -11.41 3.16 8.83
C ILE A 53 -12.71 2.80 8.09
N ALA A 54 -12.87 3.26 6.84
CA ALA A 54 -14.05 2.94 6.04
C ALA A 54 -14.16 1.43 5.76
N HIS A 55 -13.03 0.77 5.47
CA HIS A 55 -12.98 -0.67 5.28
C HIS A 55 -13.22 -1.45 6.58
N GLU A 56 -12.66 -1.00 7.70
CA GLU A 56 -12.87 -1.61 9.02
C GLU A 56 -14.35 -1.60 9.41
N LYS A 57 -15.06 -0.48 9.17
CA LYS A 57 -16.52 -0.39 9.37
C LYS A 57 -17.30 -1.39 8.52
N ARG A 58 -16.81 -1.69 7.31
CA ARG A 58 -17.49 -2.57 6.34
C ARG A 58 -17.20 -4.06 6.56
N PHE A 59 -15.97 -4.41 6.95
CA PHE A 59 -15.51 -5.80 7.02
C PHE A 59 -15.22 -6.28 8.45
N GLY A 60 -15.23 -5.39 9.43
CA GLY A 60 -14.82 -5.65 10.80
C GLY A 60 -13.33 -5.41 10.99
N LYS A 61 -12.99 -4.66 12.04
CA LYS A 61 -11.60 -4.29 12.40
C LYS A 61 -10.68 -5.50 12.57
N ASP A 62 -11.18 -6.57 13.18
CA ASP A 62 -10.40 -7.79 13.45
C ASP A 62 -10.41 -8.81 12.30
N SER A 63 -11.01 -8.46 11.15
CA SER A 63 -11.09 -9.38 10.03
C SER A 63 -9.71 -9.65 9.43
N GLU A 64 -9.51 -10.88 8.96
CA GLU A 64 -8.26 -11.30 8.30
C GLU A 64 -7.93 -10.43 7.07
N LYS A 65 -8.95 -9.86 6.44
CA LYS A 65 -8.79 -8.94 5.32
C LYS A 65 -8.12 -7.62 5.74
N ILE A 66 -8.59 -6.98 6.81
CA ILE A 66 -7.99 -5.75 7.34
C ILE A 66 -6.55 -6.01 7.79
N LYS A 67 -6.31 -7.11 8.51
CA LYS A 67 -4.97 -7.52 8.92
C LYS A 67 -4.03 -7.72 7.73
N ALA A 68 -4.50 -8.42 6.69
CA ALA A 68 -3.72 -8.67 5.48
C ALA A 68 -3.37 -7.37 4.74
N TRP A 69 -4.34 -6.46 4.58
CA TRP A 69 -4.10 -5.17 3.92
C TRP A 69 -3.14 -4.29 4.70
N THR A 70 -3.32 -4.18 6.02
CA THR A 70 -2.42 -3.44 6.91
C THR A 70 -0.99 -3.97 6.79
N ALA A 71 -0.81 -5.28 6.90
CA ALA A 71 0.50 -5.92 6.77
C ALA A 71 1.10 -5.73 5.37
N ALA A 72 0.29 -5.74 4.32
CA ALA A 72 0.76 -5.55 2.95
C ALA A 72 1.21 -4.11 2.70
N LEU A 73 0.46 -3.12 3.17
CA LEU A 73 0.80 -1.69 3.11
C LEU A 73 2.08 -1.38 3.87
N SER A 74 2.22 -1.88 5.10
CA SER A 74 3.47 -1.70 5.87
C SER A 74 4.67 -2.34 5.17
N LYS A 75 4.54 -3.57 4.70
CA LYS A 75 5.67 -4.27 4.05
C LYS A 75 6.05 -3.67 2.71
N VAL A 76 5.09 -3.23 1.89
CA VAL A 76 5.41 -2.63 0.60
C VAL A 76 6.14 -1.30 0.79
N ALA A 77 5.79 -0.53 1.84
CA ALA A 77 6.49 0.70 2.20
C ALA A 77 7.93 0.49 2.69
N ASP A 78 8.30 -0.73 3.08
CA ASP A 78 9.67 -1.10 3.46
C ASP A 78 10.55 -1.49 2.25
N LEU A 79 9.95 -1.67 1.08
CA LEU A 79 10.69 -2.03 -0.13
C LEU A 79 11.35 -0.79 -0.75
N LYS A 80 12.48 -1.00 -1.44
CA LYS A 80 13.09 0.03 -2.27
C LYS A 80 12.13 0.37 -3.41
N GLY A 81 11.85 1.66 -3.59
CA GLY A 81 10.93 2.16 -4.60
C GLY A 81 11.26 3.58 -5.05
N HIS A 82 10.42 4.13 -5.91
CA HIS A 82 10.51 5.53 -6.34
C HIS A 82 9.41 6.36 -5.72
N HIS A 83 9.78 7.55 -5.24
CA HIS A 83 8.85 8.55 -4.75
C HIS A 83 8.74 9.68 -5.78
N ILE A 84 7.55 9.86 -6.32
CA ILE A 84 7.22 10.92 -7.27
C ILE A 84 6.45 11.99 -6.52
N HIS A 85 7.02 13.20 -6.47
CA HIS A 85 6.37 14.38 -5.92
C HIS A 85 6.09 15.39 -7.03
N THR A 86 5.22 16.35 -6.74
CA THR A 86 4.95 17.48 -7.64
C THR A 86 6.23 18.29 -7.82
N GLY A 87 6.73 18.37 -9.05
CA GLY A 87 7.97 19.07 -9.38
C GLY A 87 9.22 18.19 -9.50
N THR A 88 9.13 16.85 -9.44
CA THR A 88 10.26 16.00 -9.87
C THR A 88 10.52 16.22 -11.36
N PRO A 89 11.67 16.81 -11.75
CA PRO A 89 11.96 17.03 -13.16
C PRO A 89 12.11 15.66 -13.84
N TYR A 90 11.38 15.42 -14.92
CA TYR A 90 11.63 14.29 -15.80
C TYR A 90 12.99 14.55 -16.47
N VAL A 91 14.04 13.96 -15.92
CA VAL A 91 15.37 13.98 -16.54
C VAL A 91 15.34 12.94 -17.65
N TYR A 92 15.36 13.41 -18.91
CA TYR A 92 15.55 12.60 -20.11
C TYR A 92 17.01 12.11 -20.21
#